data_AF-A0A7R8CJ18-F1
#
_entry.id   AF-A0A7R8CJ18-F1
#
_cell.length_a   1.000
_cell.length_b   1.000
_cell.length_c   1.000
_cell.angle_alpha   90.00
_cell.angle_beta   90.00
_cell.angle_gamma   90.00
#
_symmetry.space_group_name_H-M   'P 1'
#
loop_
_entity.id
_entity.type
_entity.pdbx_description
1 polymer ?
#
loop_
_entity_poly.entity_id
_entity_poly.type
_entity_poly.pdbx_seq_one_letter_code
_entity_poly.pdbx_strand_id
1 'polypeptide(L)'
;MDQIILARIEPTKNMNLSSDQRTIAKSIINYLGTNYLLPDGCPEPACNRNSEDCKRTVDMVRALYSHCLQSQDGQHIGCITDRLIPGQKSSTITIPIYATLCSAMCYEPDPEKIIKIHRCPYPGYRRHDPHLNLLF
;
A
#
# COMPACT_ATOMS: atom_id res chain seq x y z
N MET A 1 31.19 33.03 -30.89
CA MET A 1 32.02 31.98 -30.27
C MET A 1 31.33 31.59 -28.98
N ASP A 2 30.34 30.70 -29.05
CA ASP A 2 29.56 30.27 -27.88
C ASP A 2 29.86 28.78 -27.64
N GLN A 3 30.52 28.48 -26.52
CA GLN A 3 30.67 27.10 -26.04
C GLN A 3 29.56 26.82 -25.03
N ILE A 4 28.61 25.98 -25.42
CA ILE A 4 27.67 25.33 -24.50
C ILE A 4 28.35 24.10 -23.93
N ILE A 5 28.60 24.09 -22.63
CA ILE A 5 29.11 22.92 -21.90
C ILE A 5 27.96 21.90 -21.78
N LEU A 6 28.04 20.84 -22.57
CA LEU A 6 27.23 19.63 -22.40
C LEU A 6 27.78 18.85 -21.19
N ALA A 7 27.11 18.96 -20.04
CA ALA A 7 27.36 18.07 -18.91
C ALA A 7 26.81 16.67 -19.23
N ARG A 8 27.73 15.75 -19.53
CA ARG A 8 27.46 14.30 -19.68
C ARG A 8 27.24 13.73 -18.27
N ILE A 9 26.02 13.34 -17.94
CA ILE A 9 25.73 12.58 -16.71
C ILE A 9 26.06 11.11 -17.01
N GLU A 10 27.10 10.57 -16.39
CA GLU A 10 27.42 9.14 -16.43
C GLU A 10 26.40 8.34 -15.60
N PRO A 11 25.92 7.18 -16.08
CA PRO A 11 25.05 6.33 -15.30
C PRO A 11 25.85 5.60 -14.22
N THR A 12 25.66 6.00 -12.95
CA THR A 12 26.21 5.29 -11.80
C THR A 12 25.55 3.92 -11.64
N LYS A 13 26.27 2.92 -12.15
CA LYS A 13 26.59 1.65 -11.49
C LYS A 13 25.47 0.96 -10.69
N ASN A 14 24.93 -0.09 -11.32
CA ASN A 14 24.24 -1.25 -10.74
C ASN A 14 24.35 -1.38 -9.21
N MET A 15 23.28 -1.04 -8.51
CA MET A 15 23.03 -1.51 -7.15
C MET A 15 22.19 -2.79 -7.26
N ASN A 16 22.83 -3.93 -7.00
CA ASN A 16 22.14 -5.20 -6.81
C ASN A 16 21.11 -5.02 -5.68
N LEU A 17 19.83 -4.88 -6.03
CA LEU A 17 18.73 -5.01 -5.07
C LEU A 17 18.68 -6.48 -4.64
N SER A 18 19.42 -6.82 -3.58
CA SER A 18 19.11 -7.99 -2.76
C SER A 18 17.67 -7.84 -2.29
N SER A 19 16.87 -8.90 -2.47
CA SER A 19 15.47 -8.99 -2.05
C SER A 19 15.24 -8.31 -0.70
N ASP A 20 14.71 -7.10 -0.80
CA ASP A 20 14.39 -6.19 0.28
C ASP A 20 13.27 -6.82 1.11
N GLN A 21 13.64 -7.45 2.22
CA GLN A 21 12.73 -8.17 3.11
C GLN A 21 11.94 -7.16 3.96
N ARG A 22 11.21 -6.26 3.29
CA ARG A 22 10.23 -5.37 3.92
C ARG A 22 9.25 -6.26 4.66
N THR A 23 9.13 -6.07 5.97
CA THR A 23 8.10 -6.74 6.73
C THR A 23 6.76 -6.17 6.31
N ILE A 24 6.10 -6.84 5.37
CA ILE A 24 4.76 -6.49 4.91
C ILE A 24 3.82 -6.86 6.05
N ALA A 25 3.31 -5.85 6.75
CA ALA A 25 2.26 -6.06 7.72
C ALA A 25 0.99 -6.51 6.98
N LYS A 26 0.35 -7.55 7.50
CA LYS A 26 -0.91 -8.08 6.97
C LYS A 26 -1.92 -8.18 8.09
N SER A 27 -3.18 -7.97 7.76
CA SER A 27 -4.30 -8.12 8.67
C SER A 27 -5.39 -8.97 8.05
N ILE A 28 -6.11 -9.68 8.90
CA ILE A 28 -7.24 -10.49 8.47
C ILE A 28 -8.50 -9.64 8.57
N ILE A 29 -9.12 -9.44 7.41
CA ILE A 29 -10.31 -8.62 7.25
C ILE A 29 -11.47 -9.54 6.88
N ASN A 30 -12.52 -9.54 7.69
CA ASN A 30 -13.77 -10.18 7.31
C ASN A 30 -14.58 -9.19 6.45
N TYR A 31 -14.89 -9.59 5.23
CA TYR A 31 -15.68 -8.82 4.28
C TYR A 31 -16.71 -9.74 3.63
N LEU A 32 -18.00 -9.39 3.75
CA LEU A 32 -19.13 -10.17 3.22
C LEU A 32 -19.07 -11.67 3.60
N GLY A 33 -18.69 -11.97 4.85
CA GLY A 33 -18.63 -13.33 5.37
C GLY A 33 -17.36 -14.11 5.02
N THR A 34 -16.44 -13.55 4.24
CA THR A 34 -15.17 -14.18 3.86
C THR A 34 -14.00 -13.50 4.56
N ASN A 35 -13.00 -14.27 4.99
CA ASN A 35 -11.77 -13.74 5.58
C ASN A 35 -10.72 -13.53 4.48
N TYR A 36 -10.20 -12.31 4.38
CA TYR A 36 -9.14 -11.92 3.47
C TYR A 36 -7.89 -11.58 4.26
N LEU A 37 -6.74 -12.11 3.84
CA LEU A 37 -5.45 -11.69 4.35
C LEU A 37 -4.93 -10.55 3.47
N LEU A 38 -5.04 -9.31 3.96
CA LEU A 38 -4.76 -8.11 3.17
C LEU A 38 -3.52 -7.39 3.71
N PRO A 39 -2.72 -6.72 2.84
CA PRO A 39 -1.70 -5.79 3.28
C PRO A 39 -2.31 -4.68 4.13
N ASP A 40 -1.62 -4.36 5.20
CA ASP A 40 -2.04 -3.44 6.24
C ASP A 40 -0.86 -2.57 6.69
N GLY A 41 -1.16 -1.37 7.18
CA GLY A 41 -0.13 -0.41 7.54
C GLY A 41 0.67 0.10 6.33
N CYS A 42 1.81 0.70 6.65
CA CYS A 42 2.84 1.04 5.66
C CYS A 42 4.11 0.27 5.99
N PRO A 43 4.76 -0.36 5.00
CA PRO A 43 6.03 -1.01 5.22
C PRO A 43 7.08 0.03 5.61
N GLU A 44 8.02 -0.36 6.46
CA GLU A 44 9.15 0.52 6.77
C GLU A 44 10.01 0.76 5.52
N PRO A 45 10.54 1.98 5.33
CA PRO A 45 11.45 2.27 4.24
C PRO A 45 12.70 1.40 4.32
N ALA A 46 13.19 0.98 3.15
CA ALA A 46 14.42 0.22 3.03
C ALA A 46 15.63 1.14 3.27
N CYS A 47 16.07 1.23 4.52
CA CYS A 47 17.19 2.07 4.91
C CYS A 47 17.96 1.50 6.11
N ASN A 48 19.18 2.00 6.32
CA ASN A 48 19.99 1.64 7.48
C ASN A 48 19.37 2.26 8.74
N ARG A 49 18.74 1.44 9.60
CA ARG A 49 18.07 1.89 10.84
C ARG A 49 18.94 2.70 11.80
N ASN A 50 20.26 2.57 11.71
CA ASN A 50 21.18 3.31 12.57
C ASN A 50 21.46 4.74 12.05
N SER A 51 21.08 5.07 10.81
CA SER A 51 21.23 6.43 10.30
C SER A 51 20.10 7.34 10.79
N GLU A 52 20.44 8.58 11.10
CA GLU A 52 19.46 9.60 11.50
C GLU A 52 18.44 9.88 10.40
N ASP A 53 18.86 9.83 9.13
CA ASP A 53 17.95 10.02 8.00
C ASP A 53 16.90 8.90 7.90
N CYS A 54 17.30 7.64 8.15
CA CYS A 54 16.37 6.52 8.14
C CYS A 54 15.33 6.65 9.26
N LYS A 55 15.75 7.03 10.48
CA LYS A 55 14.82 7.29 11.60
C LYS A 55 13.80 8.37 11.24
N ARG A 56 14.26 9.50 10.68
CA ARG A 56 13.37 10.57 10.21
C ARG A 56 12.39 10.09 9.15
N THR A 57 12.83 9.30 8.17
CA THR A 57 11.94 8.75 7.13
C THR A 57 10.91 7.80 7.72
N VAL A 58 11.31 6.90 8.63
CA VAL A 58 10.39 5.99 9.32
C VAL A 58 9.32 6.76 10.10
N ASP A 59 9.73 7.79 10.85
CA ASP A 59 8.80 8.61 11.63
C ASP A 59 7.85 9.40 10.73
N MET A 60 8.35 9.94 9.61
CA MET A 60 7.54 10.62 8.61
C MET A 60 6.47 9.69 8.00
N VAL A 61 6.85 8.47 7.60
CA VAL A 61 5.92 7.47 7.05
C VAL A 61 4.84 7.11 8.08
N ARG A 62 5.24 6.89 9.34
CA ARG A 62 4.30 6.59 10.43
C ARG A 62 3.34 7.76 10.69
N ALA A 63 3.84 8.99 10.70
CA ALA A 63 3.02 10.18 10.88
C ALA A 63 2.02 10.37 9.73
N LEU A 64 2.47 10.20 8.48
CA LEU A 64 1.61 10.30 7.30
C LEU A 64 0.51 9.24 7.32
N TYR A 65 0.84 7.99 7.63
CA TYR A 65 -0.16 6.92 7.76
C TYR A 65 -1.17 7.22 8.87
N SER A 66 -0.68 7.64 10.05
CA SER A 66 -1.54 7.98 11.18
C SER A 66 -2.49 9.14 10.85
N HIS A 67 -1.99 10.16 10.14
CA HIS A 67 -2.81 11.28 9.68
C HIS A 67 -3.86 10.82 8.67
N CYS A 68 -3.50 9.94 7.73
CA CYS A 68 -4.47 9.37 6.79
C CYS A 68 -5.60 8.64 7.51
N LEU A 69 -5.31 7.84 8.54
CA LEU A 69 -6.33 7.10 9.29
C LEU A 69 -7.34 8.00 10.02
N GLN A 70 -7.00 9.26 10.25
CA GLN A 70 -7.90 10.26 10.85
C GLN A 70 -8.87 10.86 9.82
N SER A 71 -8.63 10.65 8.52
CA SER A 71 -9.56 11.09 7.48
C SER A 71 -10.85 10.27 7.48
N GLN A 72 -11.92 10.85 6.93
CA GLN A 72 -13.23 10.22 6.84
C GLN A 72 -13.16 8.83 6.17
N ASP A 73 -12.35 8.71 5.12
CA ASP A 73 -12.26 7.48 4.33
C ASP A 73 -11.09 6.58 4.73
N GLY A 74 -10.10 7.10 5.48
CA GLY A 74 -8.82 6.42 5.70
C GLY A 74 -8.92 5.03 6.32
N GLN A 75 -9.90 4.81 7.21
CA GLN A 75 -10.10 3.51 7.87
C GLN A 75 -10.93 2.51 7.05
N HIS A 76 -11.51 2.93 5.92
CA HIS A 76 -12.29 2.02 5.09
C HIS A 76 -11.38 1.05 4.33
N ILE A 77 -11.87 -0.16 4.14
CA ILE A 77 -11.19 -1.18 3.34
C ILE A 77 -11.07 -0.68 1.89
N GLY A 78 -9.88 -0.85 1.31
CA GLY A 78 -9.62 -0.52 -0.08
C GLY A 78 -10.05 -1.68 -0.99
N CYS A 79 -10.93 -1.40 -1.94
CA CYS A 79 -11.46 -2.34 -2.91
C CYS A 79 -11.13 -1.91 -4.34
N ILE A 80 -11.09 -2.90 -5.24
CA ILE A 80 -11.25 -2.68 -6.68
C ILE A 80 -12.57 -3.27 -7.13
N THR A 81 -13.15 -2.67 -8.17
CA THR A 81 -14.36 -3.21 -8.82
C THR A 81 -14.09 -3.41 -10.30
N ASP A 82 -14.35 -4.60 -10.79
CA ASP A 82 -14.25 -4.94 -12.21
C ASP A 82 -15.61 -5.35 -12.77
N ARG A 83 -15.79 -5.17 -14.08
CA ARG A 83 -16.98 -5.59 -14.83
C ARG A 83 -16.70 -6.93 -15.49
N LEU A 84 -17.46 -7.95 -15.10
CA LEU A 84 -17.39 -9.28 -15.69
C LEU A 84 -17.92 -9.31 -17.13
N ILE A 85 -18.93 -8.49 -17.43
CA ILE A 85 -19.53 -8.40 -18.77
C ILE A 85 -19.53 -6.93 -19.21
N PRO A 86 -18.84 -6.57 -20.31
CA PRO A 86 -18.88 -5.22 -20.86
C PRO A 86 -20.31 -4.76 -21.14
N GLY A 87 -20.66 -3.55 -20.71
CA GLY A 87 -21.99 -2.95 -20.94
C GLY A 87 -23.07 -3.33 -19.93
N GLN A 88 -22.85 -4.34 -19.07
CA GLN A 88 -23.86 -4.76 -18.07
C GLN A 88 -23.45 -4.34 -16.65
N LYS A 89 -24.13 -3.32 -16.11
CA LYS A 89 -23.82 -2.76 -14.77
C LYS A 89 -24.03 -3.74 -13.62
N SER A 90 -24.95 -4.70 -13.75
CA SER A 90 -25.23 -5.71 -12.71
C SER A 90 -24.16 -6.79 -12.60
N SER A 91 -23.22 -6.83 -13.55
CA SER A 91 -22.18 -7.86 -13.65
C SER A 91 -20.84 -7.33 -13.13
N THR A 92 -20.84 -6.69 -11.96
CA THR A 92 -19.61 -6.19 -11.31
C THR A 92 -19.18 -7.09 -10.16
N ILE A 93 -17.87 -7.30 -10.04
CA ILE A 93 -17.25 -7.96 -8.88
C ILE A 93 -16.41 -6.94 -8.13
N THR A 94 -16.60 -6.86 -6.82
CA THR A 94 -15.81 -5.99 -5.94
C THR A 94 -15.00 -6.86 -5.00
N ILE A 95 -13.68 -6.63 -4.95
CA ILE A 95 -12.74 -7.45 -4.19
C ILE A 95 -11.92 -6.53 -3.28
N PRO A 96 -11.83 -6.82 -1.97
CA PRO A 96 -10.96 -6.08 -1.08
C PRO A 96 -9.51 -6.44 -1.35
N ILE A 97 -8.65 -5.43 -1.44
CA ILE A 97 -7.23 -5.58 -1.77
C ILE A 97 -6.30 -5.00 -0.71
N TYR A 98 -6.77 -4.07 0.11
CA TYR A 98 -6.02 -3.45 1.19
C TYR A 98 -6.87 -3.36 2.45
N ALA A 99 -6.26 -3.59 3.63
CA ALA A 99 -6.97 -3.53 4.90
C ALA A 99 -7.57 -2.15 5.19
N THR A 100 -6.91 -1.10 4.70
CA THR A 100 -7.36 0.29 4.75
C THR A 100 -7.00 1.02 3.44
N LEU A 101 -7.73 2.08 3.09
CA LEU A 101 -7.36 2.96 1.97
C LEU A 101 -5.99 3.61 2.19
N CYS A 102 -5.63 3.89 3.45
CA CYS A 102 -4.30 4.38 3.78
C CYS A 102 -3.19 3.39 3.43
N SER A 103 -3.44 2.08 3.59
CA SER A 103 -2.47 1.04 3.22
C SER A 103 -2.24 1.04 1.71
N ALA A 104 -3.28 1.29 0.91
CA ALA A 104 -3.16 1.36 -0.55
C ALA A 104 -2.12 2.38 -1.01
N MET A 105 -2.08 3.56 -0.39
CA MET A 105 -1.10 4.60 -0.69
C MET A 105 0.35 4.20 -0.42
N CYS A 106 0.57 3.21 0.44
CA CYS A 106 1.90 2.74 0.81
C CYS A 106 2.39 1.55 0.00
N TYR A 107 1.46 0.74 -0.53
CA TYR A 107 1.80 -0.47 -1.28
C TYR A 107 1.68 -0.30 -2.80
N GLU A 108 0.92 0.68 -3.29
CA GLU A 108 0.67 0.87 -4.72
C GLU A 108 1.55 1.99 -5.32
N PRO A 109 2.67 1.67 -5.97
CA PRO A 109 3.52 2.67 -6.62
C PRO A 109 2.95 3.17 -7.95
N ASP A 110 1.99 2.44 -8.55
CA ASP A 110 1.42 2.76 -9.85
C ASP A 110 0.21 3.71 -9.71
N PRO A 111 0.30 4.96 -10.20
CA PRO A 111 -0.78 5.93 -10.09
C PRO A 111 -2.03 5.52 -10.89
N GLU A 112 -1.93 4.67 -11.90
CA GLU A 112 -3.12 4.20 -12.61
C GLU A 112 -3.89 3.14 -11.81
N LYS A 113 -3.18 2.35 -11.02
CA LYS A 113 -3.81 1.36 -10.13
C LYS A 113 -4.41 2.03 -8.92
N ILE A 114 -3.73 3.01 -8.31
CA ILE A 114 -4.24 3.68 -7.10
C ILE A 114 -5.60 4.35 -7.35
N ILE A 115 -5.84 4.90 -8.54
CA ILE A 115 -7.11 5.53 -8.94
C ILE A 115 -8.27 4.52 -9.00
N LYS A 116 -7.98 3.25 -9.26
CA LYS A 116 -8.98 2.18 -9.29
C LYS A 116 -9.38 1.70 -7.90
N ILE A 117 -8.58 2.07 -6.89
CA ILE A 117 -8.82 1.68 -5.49
C ILE A 117 -9.80 2.68 -4.89
N HIS A 118 -10.91 2.16 -4.39
CA HIS A 118 -11.95 2.96 -3.77
C HIS A 118 -12.42 2.29 -2.48
N ARG A 119 -13.18 3.03 -1.68
CA ARG A 119 -13.87 2.48 -0.52
C ARG A 119 -14.72 1.28 -0.91
N CYS A 120 -14.61 0.18 -0.18
CA CYS A 120 -15.52 -0.94 -0.35
C CYS A 120 -16.99 -0.51 -0.08
N PRO A 121 -17.97 -0.95 -0.89
CA PRO A 121 -19.38 -0.53 -0.77
C PRO A 121 -20.06 -0.90 0.55
N TYR A 122 -19.54 -1.93 1.23
CA TYR A 122 -20.07 -2.46 2.48
C TYR A 122 -19.00 -2.38 3.56
N PRO A 123 -19.37 -2.29 4.84
CA PRO A 123 -18.40 -2.38 5.92
C PRO A 123 -17.78 -3.78 5.98
N GLY A 124 -16.51 -3.85 6.32
CA GLY A 124 -15.85 -5.05 6.82
C GLY A 124 -15.08 -4.71 8.07
N TYR A 125 -14.59 -5.73 8.77
CA TYR A 125 -13.99 -5.54 10.09
C TYR A 125 -12.75 -6.40 10.26
N ARG A 126 -11.80 -5.88 11.03
CA ARG A 126 -10.58 -6.61 11.38
C ARG A 126 -10.94 -7.77 12.30
N ARG A 127 -10.47 -8.97 11.96
CA ARG A 127 -10.56 -10.15 12.82
C ARG A 127 -9.28 -10.23 13.63
N HIS A 128 -9.40 -10.03 14.94
CA HIS A 128 -8.34 -10.39 15.87
C HIS A 128 -8.52 -11.85 16.23
N ASP A 129 -7.67 -12.71 15.67
CA ASP A 129 -7.58 -14.10 16.07
C ASP A 129 -6.15 -14.36 16.58
N PRO A 130 -5.97 -14.64 17.88
CA PRO A 130 -4.65 -14.92 18.45
C PRO A 130 -3.92 -16.07 17.76
N HIS A 131 -4.66 -17.03 17.18
CA HIS A 131 -4.07 -18.20 16.50
C HIS A 131 -3.53 -17.85 15.12
N LEU A 132 -4.03 -16.78 14.50
CA LEU A 132 -3.56 -16.34 13.18
C LEU A 132 -2.26 -15.54 13.25
N ASN A 133 -1.85 -15.11 14.46
CA ASN A 133 -0.51 -14.56 14.71
C ASN A 133 0.60 -15.61 14.54
N LEU A 134 0.26 -16.91 14.51
CA LEU A 134 1.24 -18.00 14.31
C LEU A 134 1.58 -18.24 12.83
N LEU A 135 0.88 -17.56 11.90
CA LEU A 135 1.09 -17.69 10.46
C LEU A 135 2.14 -16.71 9.91
N PHE A 136 2.73 -15.86 10.77
CA PHE A 136 3.68 -14.80 10.39
C PHE A 136 4.89 -14.76 11.31
#